data_AF-A0A1L5P7N9-F1
#
_entry.id   AF-A0A1L5P7N9-F1
#
_cell.length_a   1.000
_cell.length_b   1.000
_cell.length_c   1.000
_cell.angle_alpha   90.00
_cell.angle_beta   90.00
_cell.angle_gamma   90.00
#
_symmetry.space_group_name_H-M   'P 1'
#
loop_
_entity.id
_entity.type
_entity.pdbx_description
1 polymer ?
#
loop_
_entity_poly.entity_id
_entity_poly.type
_entity_poly.pdbx_seq_one_letter_code
_entity_poly.pdbx_strand_id
1 'polypeptide(L)'
;MNASLLPNSSSLFEKAMESALAPRWDAFGDAVATIRTAKLVSPPPSFLPYLVHEYGLGELTPYVPNLYTLIVGREGINWQRVRGTPAAVEKGLGWLGYAAEMEDAWAGRTYWNSTQLHFSTLPVADHPDLERIEGVVMLSLPKRSQLRRGVYQYDVRALVSDRSRADGSLFDWSSGIDVTQQGTLWSFGRTTEVEHVLTEAEGMAIGNWIAIPEVEGLQWSTMQYPWVTATFSWAANAATQRRALMAAWFEGRALYATLRRSDGEIIGHRRCRAVWPSMQQFNGCYSFAGVSYQPMTGATRVYIEAMTDFGDAADVTAESIELTIGAARGAGVPAGRLWLQPGELTGGHAIASIPVSLPLRATVREQLKFLMRF
;
A
#
# COMPACT_ATOMS: atom_id res chain seq x y z
N MET A 1 -47.09 -44.65 5.71
CA MET A 1 -47.15 -46.06 5.22
C MET A 1 -48.60 -46.56 5.30
N ASN A 2 -49.17 -47.20 4.26
CA ASN A 2 -50.63 -47.48 4.19
C ASN A 2 -51.07 -48.93 4.50
N ALA A 3 -50.20 -49.80 5.02
CA ALA A 3 -50.58 -51.16 5.42
C ALA A 3 -50.28 -51.38 6.90
N SER A 4 -51.31 -51.76 7.67
CA SER A 4 -51.17 -52.15 9.08
C SER A 4 -50.24 -53.36 9.19
N LEU A 5 -49.32 -53.34 10.16
CA LEU A 5 -48.42 -54.45 10.45
C LEU A 5 -49.01 -55.42 11.48
N LEU A 6 -50.21 -55.12 11.99
CA LEU A 6 -50.91 -55.94 12.95
C LEU A 6 -51.45 -57.23 12.30
N PRO A 7 -51.40 -58.39 12.99
CA PRO A 7 -52.03 -59.60 12.50
C PRO A 7 -53.56 -59.46 12.42
N ASN A 8 -54.20 -60.28 11.58
CA ASN A 8 -55.65 -60.22 11.35
C ASN A 8 -56.50 -60.43 12.63
N SER A 9 -55.93 -61.04 13.68
CA SER A 9 -56.59 -61.30 14.96
C SER A 9 -56.52 -60.15 15.98
N SER A 10 -56.06 -58.96 15.58
CA SER A 10 -55.80 -57.86 16.52
C SER A 10 -57.07 -57.21 17.07
N SER A 11 -57.04 -56.95 18.37
CA SER A 11 -58.10 -56.32 19.17
C SER A 11 -58.27 -54.82 18.86
N LEU A 12 -59.37 -54.25 19.34
CA LEU A 12 -59.70 -52.83 19.11
C LEU A 12 -58.68 -51.88 19.76
N PHE A 13 -58.14 -52.25 20.92
CA PHE A 13 -57.10 -51.50 21.61
C PHE A 13 -55.80 -51.45 20.80
N GLU A 14 -55.34 -52.58 20.26
CA GLU A 14 -54.10 -52.65 19.46
C GLU A 14 -54.19 -51.82 18.19
N LYS A 15 -55.35 -51.85 17.50
CA LYS A 15 -55.60 -51.01 16.31
C LYS A 15 -55.65 -49.52 16.65
N ALA A 16 -56.23 -49.16 17.79
CA ALA A 16 -56.25 -47.77 18.27
C ALA A 16 -54.84 -47.28 18.63
N MET A 17 -54.02 -48.14 19.24
CA MET A 17 -52.64 -47.84 19.57
C MET A 17 -51.77 -47.67 18.32
N GLU A 18 -51.90 -48.55 17.31
CA GLU A 18 -51.21 -48.39 16.02
C GLU A 18 -51.61 -47.07 15.34
N SER A 19 -52.90 -46.75 15.33
CA SER A 19 -53.41 -45.50 14.73
C SER A 19 -52.88 -44.24 15.44
N ALA A 20 -52.77 -44.27 16.78
CA ALA A 20 -52.22 -43.16 17.55
C ALA A 20 -50.70 -42.96 17.31
N LEU A 21 -49.97 -44.03 17.01
CA LEU A 21 -48.53 -43.99 16.74
C LEU A 21 -48.19 -43.76 15.26
N ALA A 22 -49.12 -44.03 14.33
CA ALA A 22 -48.90 -43.91 12.90
C ALA A 22 -48.35 -42.55 12.44
N PRO A 23 -48.85 -41.38 12.91
CA PRO A 23 -48.30 -40.08 12.53
C PRO A 23 -46.83 -39.88 12.93
N ARG A 24 -46.40 -40.54 14.01
CA ARG A 24 -45.02 -40.46 14.51
C ARG A 24 -44.06 -41.23 13.60
N TRP A 25 -44.52 -42.28 12.91
CA TRP A 25 -43.70 -43.03 11.97
C TRP A 25 -43.41 -42.26 10.69
N ASP A 26 -44.39 -41.52 10.17
CA ASP A 26 -44.16 -40.65 9.01
C ASP A 26 -43.17 -39.52 9.38
N ALA A 27 -43.33 -38.90 10.57
CA ALA A 27 -42.37 -37.92 11.09
C ALA A 27 -40.94 -38.48 11.26
N PHE A 28 -40.80 -39.72 11.73
CA PHE A 28 -39.48 -40.37 11.81
C PHE A 28 -38.92 -40.73 10.43
N GLY A 29 -39.75 -41.12 9.48
CA GLY A 29 -39.33 -41.36 8.10
C GLY A 29 -38.69 -40.13 7.47
N ASP A 30 -39.32 -38.97 7.61
CA ASP A 30 -38.79 -37.69 7.15
C ASP A 30 -37.51 -37.29 7.88
N ALA A 31 -37.44 -37.55 9.19
CA ALA A 31 -36.23 -37.31 9.99
C ALA A 31 -35.05 -38.18 9.51
N VAL A 32 -35.27 -39.45 9.17
CA VAL A 32 -34.22 -40.35 8.65
C VAL A 32 -33.66 -39.84 7.32
N ALA A 33 -34.52 -39.36 6.42
CA ALA A 33 -34.07 -38.73 5.18
C ALA A 33 -33.25 -37.46 5.46
N THR A 34 -33.68 -36.66 6.44
CA THR A 34 -33.02 -35.41 6.84
C THR A 34 -31.63 -35.65 7.45
N ILE A 35 -31.43 -36.70 8.24
CA ILE A 35 -30.14 -37.04 8.87
C ILE A 35 -29.02 -37.17 7.83
N ARG A 36 -29.33 -37.73 6.64
CA ARG A 36 -28.34 -37.91 5.56
C ARG A 36 -27.75 -36.60 5.06
N THR A 37 -28.55 -35.53 5.01
CA THR A 37 -28.16 -34.23 4.43
C THR A 37 -27.97 -33.14 5.49
N ALA A 38 -28.23 -33.45 6.77
CA ALA A 38 -28.22 -32.51 7.89
C ALA A 38 -26.93 -31.68 7.98
N LYS A 39 -25.76 -32.28 7.67
CA LYS A 39 -24.47 -31.57 7.69
C LYS A 39 -24.08 -30.88 6.38
N LEU A 40 -24.80 -31.16 5.30
CA LEU A 40 -24.39 -30.83 3.92
C LEU A 40 -25.15 -29.65 3.33
N VAL A 41 -26.45 -29.52 3.65
CA VAL A 41 -27.34 -28.60 2.94
C VAL A 41 -27.69 -27.39 3.79
N SER A 42 -28.17 -27.62 5.02
CA SER A 42 -28.58 -26.53 5.93
C SER A 42 -28.44 -26.97 7.38
N PRO A 43 -27.21 -27.06 7.92
CA PRO A 43 -27.01 -27.38 9.31
C PRO A 43 -27.56 -26.25 10.20
N PRO A 44 -28.22 -26.57 11.32
CA PRO A 44 -28.62 -25.57 12.31
C PRO A 44 -27.39 -24.77 12.81
N PRO A 45 -27.53 -23.47 13.14
CA PRO A 45 -26.40 -22.66 13.61
C PRO A 45 -25.68 -23.26 14.83
N SER A 46 -26.43 -23.93 15.72
CA SER A 46 -25.90 -24.62 16.89
C SER A 46 -24.94 -25.77 16.55
N PHE A 47 -25.01 -26.34 15.35
CA PHE A 47 -24.15 -27.44 14.92
C PHE A 47 -22.83 -26.94 14.32
N LEU A 48 -22.74 -25.68 13.88
CA LEU A 48 -21.58 -25.15 13.17
C LEU A 48 -20.26 -25.27 13.96
N PRO A 49 -20.19 -24.96 15.27
CA PRO A 49 -18.94 -25.11 16.02
C PRO A 49 -18.45 -26.57 16.04
N TYR A 50 -19.37 -27.53 16.15
CA TYR A 50 -19.05 -28.96 16.12
C TYR A 50 -18.60 -29.41 14.73
N LEU A 51 -19.22 -28.90 13.67
CA LEU A 51 -18.80 -29.18 12.29
C LEU A 51 -17.42 -28.57 11.97
N VAL A 52 -17.15 -27.36 12.45
CA VAL A 52 -15.82 -26.72 12.34
C VAL A 52 -14.76 -27.58 13.04
N HIS A 53 -15.09 -28.11 14.21
CA HIS A 53 -14.21 -29.04 14.91
C HIS A 53 -14.05 -30.37 14.16
N GLU A 54 -15.14 -31.00 13.70
CA GLU A 54 -15.13 -32.26 12.92
C GLU A 54 -14.23 -32.16 11.70
N TYR A 55 -14.28 -31.04 10.98
CA TYR A 55 -13.47 -30.81 9.79
C TYR A 55 -12.07 -30.22 10.09
N GLY A 56 -11.73 -29.92 11.35
CA GLY A 56 -10.44 -29.35 11.72
C GLY A 56 -10.19 -27.95 11.14
N LEU A 57 -11.23 -27.13 11.05
CA LEU A 57 -11.17 -25.81 10.39
C LEU A 57 -11.13 -24.65 11.40
N GLY A 58 -10.87 -24.94 12.68
CA GLY A 58 -10.85 -23.95 13.75
C GLY A 58 -9.89 -22.78 13.48
N GLU A 59 -8.70 -23.07 12.95
CA GLU A 59 -7.68 -22.07 12.63
C GLU A 59 -8.13 -21.06 11.56
N LEU A 60 -9.10 -21.40 10.72
CA LEU A 60 -9.59 -20.55 9.64
C LEU A 60 -10.72 -19.60 10.07
N THR A 61 -11.36 -19.87 11.21
CA THR A 61 -12.50 -19.09 11.71
C THR A 61 -12.24 -17.59 11.87
N PRO A 62 -11.02 -17.11 12.20
CA PRO A 62 -10.78 -15.66 12.28
C PRO A 62 -10.79 -14.96 10.92
N TYR A 63 -10.54 -15.67 9.82
CA TYR A 63 -10.38 -15.08 8.49
C TYR A 63 -11.68 -15.05 7.68
N VAL A 64 -12.63 -15.94 7.99
CA VAL A 64 -13.88 -16.07 7.23
C VAL A 64 -15.06 -15.52 8.04
N PRO A 65 -15.78 -14.50 7.56
CA PRO A 65 -16.87 -13.87 8.31
C PRO A 65 -18.07 -14.80 8.59
N ASN A 66 -18.32 -15.79 7.74
CA ASN A 66 -19.47 -16.69 7.84
C ASN A 66 -19.06 -18.17 7.82
N LEU A 67 -19.34 -18.88 8.92
CA LEU A 67 -19.03 -20.31 9.06
C LEU A 67 -19.77 -21.19 8.04
N TYR A 68 -20.94 -20.76 7.54
CA TYR A 68 -21.64 -21.48 6.48
C TYR A 68 -20.83 -21.50 5.17
N THR A 69 -20.13 -20.42 4.83
CA THR A 69 -19.25 -20.38 3.66
C THR A 69 -18.14 -21.42 3.78
N LEU A 70 -17.60 -21.54 4.99
CA LEU A 70 -16.50 -22.44 5.30
C LEU A 70 -16.93 -23.92 5.23
N ILE A 71 -18.11 -24.25 5.76
CA ILE A 71 -18.63 -25.63 5.88
C ILE A 71 -19.51 -26.03 4.70
N VAL A 72 -20.60 -25.30 4.45
CA VAL A 72 -21.60 -25.61 3.41
C VAL A 72 -21.10 -25.19 2.04
N GLY A 73 -20.49 -24.01 1.94
CA GLY A 73 -19.82 -23.55 0.72
C GLY A 73 -18.57 -24.34 0.37
N ARG A 74 -18.13 -25.26 1.25
CA ARG A 74 -16.93 -26.10 1.10
C ARG A 74 -15.62 -25.35 0.96
N GLU A 75 -15.57 -24.04 1.20
CA GLU A 75 -14.34 -23.26 1.01
C GLU A 75 -13.20 -23.74 1.91
N GLY A 76 -13.48 -24.03 3.19
CA GLY A 76 -12.45 -24.55 4.10
C GLY A 76 -11.93 -25.93 3.71
N ILE A 77 -12.84 -26.81 3.26
CA ILE A 77 -12.50 -28.18 2.82
C ILE A 77 -11.70 -28.14 1.51
N ASN A 78 -12.12 -27.30 0.57
CA ASN A 78 -11.41 -27.11 -0.69
C ASN A 78 -10.03 -26.50 -0.47
N TRP A 79 -9.89 -25.55 0.46
CA TRP A 79 -8.60 -25.02 0.88
C TRP A 79 -7.69 -26.10 1.49
N GLN A 80 -8.20 -26.95 2.38
CA GLN A 80 -7.42 -28.05 2.98
C GLN A 80 -6.84 -28.99 1.91
N ARG A 81 -7.59 -29.25 0.82
CA ARG A 81 -7.14 -30.12 -0.28
C ARG A 81 -5.99 -29.54 -1.09
N VAL A 82 -5.84 -28.22 -1.11
CA VAL A 82 -4.79 -27.51 -1.87
C VAL A 82 -3.75 -26.86 -0.96
N ARG A 83 -3.82 -27.09 0.35
CA ARG A 83 -2.87 -26.52 1.34
C ARG A 83 -1.43 -26.88 0.96
N GLY A 84 -0.53 -25.91 1.11
CA GLY A 84 0.86 -26.03 0.70
C GLY A 84 1.12 -25.68 -0.77
N THR A 85 0.12 -25.15 -1.49
CA THR A 85 0.27 -24.66 -2.86
C THR A 85 -0.03 -23.16 -2.95
N PRO A 86 0.42 -22.46 -4.01
CA PRO A 86 0.06 -21.05 -4.23
C PRO A 86 -1.47 -20.83 -4.26
N ALA A 87 -2.25 -21.82 -4.73
CA ALA A 87 -3.71 -21.74 -4.75
C ALA A 87 -4.34 -21.67 -3.36
N ALA A 88 -3.70 -22.22 -2.33
CA ALA A 88 -4.17 -22.07 -0.94
C ALA A 88 -3.96 -20.64 -0.43
N VAL A 89 -2.82 -20.03 -0.78
CA VAL A 89 -2.51 -18.63 -0.45
C VAL A 89 -3.49 -17.69 -1.15
N GLU A 90 -3.73 -17.90 -2.44
CA GLU A 90 -4.71 -17.12 -3.22
C GLU A 90 -6.13 -17.20 -2.61
N LYS A 91 -6.61 -18.41 -2.29
CA LYS A 91 -7.89 -18.60 -1.61
C LYS A 91 -7.94 -17.89 -0.25
N GLY A 92 -6.87 -18.03 0.54
CA GLY A 92 -6.77 -17.43 1.87
C GLY A 92 -6.81 -15.91 1.85
N LEU A 93 -6.02 -15.29 0.97
CA LEU A 93 -6.03 -13.84 0.74
C LEU A 93 -7.39 -13.37 0.20
N GLY A 94 -8.02 -14.17 -0.67
CA GLY A 94 -9.34 -13.88 -1.21
C GLY A 94 -10.42 -13.76 -0.13
N TRP A 95 -10.35 -14.54 0.96
CA TRP A 95 -11.28 -14.39 2.10
C TRP A 95 -11.14 -13.05 2.82
N LEU A 96 -9.96 -12.44 2.77
CA LEU A 96 -9.68 -11.12 3.32
C LEU A 96 -9.90 -9.99 2.32
N GLY A 97 -10.28 -10.31 1.08
CA GLY A 97 -10.46 -9.34 0.00
C GLY A 97 -9.15 -8.86 -0.65
N TYR A 98 -8.05 -9.60 -0.46
CA TYR A 98 -6.74 -9.27 -1.02
C TYR A 98 -6.32 -10.23 -2.12
N ALA A 99 -5.45 -9.75 -3.01
CA ALA A 99 -4.79 -10.55 -4.02
C ALA A 99 -3.31 -10.19 -4.07
N ALA A 100 -2.46 -11.20 -4.18
CA ALA A 100 -1.02 -11.02 -4.32
C ALA A 100 -0.41 -12.11 -5.21
N GLU A 101 0.59 -11.73 -6.00
CA GLU A 101 1.46 -12.67 -6.68
C GLU A 101 2.55 -13.17 -5.73
N MET A 102 2.85 -14.47 -5.80
CA MET A 102 3.81 -15.12 -4.93
C MET A 102 5.14 -15.29 -5.67
N GLU A 103 6.23 -14.78 -5.08
CA GLU A 103 7.59 -14.95 -5.58
C GLU A 103 8.43 -15.73 -4.56
N ASP A 104 8.87 -16.92 -4.94
CA ASP A 104 9.79 -17.71 -4.12
C ASP A 104 11.24 -17.22 -4.28
N ALA A 105 12.00 -17.28 -3.20
CA ALA A 105 13.41 -16.95 -3.23
C ALA A 105 14.18 -17.91 -4.14
N TRP A 106 15.21 -17.38 -4.81
CA TRP A 106 16.09 -18.20 -5.63
C TRP A 106 16.78 -19.28 -4.79
N ALA A 107 16.80 -20.51 -5.31
CA ALA A 107 17.32 -21.69 -4.60
C ALA A 107 18.79 -21.60 -4.18
N GLY A 108 19.57 -20.70 -4.80
CA GLY A 108 20.97 -20.46 -4.44
C GLY A 108 21.16 -19.58 -3.20
N ARG A 109 20.10 -18.98 -2.64
CA ARG A 109 20.18 -18.17 -1.42
C ARG A 109 20.17 -19.03 -0.16
N THR A 110 20.82 -18.54 0.90
CA THR A 110 20.76 -19.17 2.24
C THR A 110 19.32 -19.33 2.74
N TYR A 111 18.45 -18.38 2.42
CA TYR A 111 17.01 -18.38 2.75
C TYR A 111 16.13 -18.82 1.57
N TRP A 112 16.57 -19.85 0.82
CA TRP A 112 15.89 -20.40 -0.35
C TRP A 112 14.42 -20.80 -0.11
N ASN A 113 14.05 -21.10 1.13
CA ASN A 113 12.70 -21.49 1.53
C ASN A 113 11.79 -20.31 1.85
N SER A 114 12.20 -19.08 1.55
CA SER A 114 11.38 -17.90 1.80
C SER A 114 10.56 -17.49 0.58
N THR A 115 9.42 -16.86 0.86
CA THR A 115 8.46 -16.40 -0.13
C THR A 115 8.13 -14.93 0.11
N GLN A 116 7.99 -14.18 -0.97
CA GLN A 116 7.56 -12.78 -0.99
C GLN A 116 6.19 -12.66 -1.66
N LEU A 117 5.37 -11.73 -1.17
CA LEU A 117 4.07 -11.38 -1.76
C LEU A 117 4.15 -10.02 -2.45
N HIS A 118 3.63 -9.96 -3.67
CA HIS A 118 3.44 -8.74 -4.44
C HIS A 118 1.96 -8.42 -4.54
N PHE A 119 1.50 -7.46 -3.76
CA PHE A 119 0.09 -7.09 -3.75
C PHE A 119 -0.30 -6.33 -5.01
N SER A 120 -1.51 -6.57 -5.49
CA SER A 120 -2.11 -5.76 -6.57
C SER A 120 -2.66 -4.43 -6.07
N THR A 121 -2.99 -4.35 -4.78
CA THR A 121 -3.52 -3.16 -4.11
C THR A 121 -2.88 -2.99 -2.73
N LEU A 122 -2.73 -1.76 -2.27
CA LEU A 122 -2.29 -1.49 -0.92
C LEU A 122 -3.28 -2.09 0.10
N PRO A 123 -2.84 -2.89 1.09
CA PRO A 123 -3.71 -3.31 2.19
C PRO A 123 -4.34 -2.10 2.89
N VAL A 124 -5.58 -2.20 3.35
CA VAL A 124 -6.36 -1.06 3.84
C VAL A 124 -5.76 -0.48 5.12
N ALA A 125 -5.43 -1.33 6.08
CA ALA A 125 -4.82 -0.94 7.34
C ALA A 125 -3.56 -1.76 7.65
N ASP A 126 -2.74 -1.27 8.58
CA ASP A 126 -1.62 -2.06 9.12
C ASP A 126 -2.16 -3.08 10.14
N HIS A 127 -2.99 -2.63 11.09
CA HIS A 127 -3.68 -3.48 12.06
C HIS A 127 -5.21 -3.44 11.83
N PRO A 128 -5.93 -4.58 11.86
CA PRO A 128 -5.47 -5.95 12.07
C PRO A 128 -5.15 -6.71 10.76
N ASP A 129 -5.12 -6.01 9.62
CA ASP A 129 -5.08 -6.65 8.30
C ASP A 129 -3.77 -7.40 8.06
N LEU A 130 -2.62 -6.82 8.43
CA LEU A 130 -1.33 -7.47 8.20
C LEU A 130 -1.20 -8.75 9.02
N GLU A 131 -1.61 -8.75 10.29
CA GLU A 131 -1.62 -9.97 11.11
C GLU A 131 -2.56 -11.03 10.53
N ARG A 132 -3.71 -10.63 9.98
CA ARG A 132 -4.64 -11.55 9.33
C ARG A 132 -4.05 -12.14 8.04
N ILE A 133 -3.39 -11.31 7.24
CA ILE A 133 -2.68 -11.72 6.03
C ILE A 133 -1.58 -12.72 6.39
N GLU A 134 -0.72 -12.40 7.37
CA GLU A 134 0.33 -13.33 7.83
C GLU A 134 -0.24 -14.65 8.30
N GLY A 135 -1.27 -14.59 9.15
CA GLY A 135 -1.90 -15.77 9.71
C GLY A 135 -2.43 -16.70 8.63
N VAL A 136 -3.23 -16.18 7.68
CA VAL A 136 -3.82 -17.03 6.63
C VAL A 136 -2.77 -17.53 5.64
N VAL A 137 -1.77 -16.71 5.31
CA VAL A 137 -0.69 -17.10 4.39
C VAL A 137 0.19 -18.17 5.02
N MET A 138 0.61 -18.00 6.29
CA MET A 138 1.44 -18.97 7.00
C MET A 138 0.71 -20.30 7.23
N LEU A 139 -0.61 -20.27 7.42
CA LEU A 139 -1.42 -21.50 7.43
C LEU A 139 -1.46 -22.19 6.06
N SER A 140 -1.42 -21.41 4.98
CA SER A 140 -1.53 -21.89 3.60
C SER A 140 -0.21 -22.40 3.03
N LEU A 141 0.92 -21.83 3.45
CA LEU A 141 2.26 -22.20 3.00
C LEU A 141 2.65 -23.61 3.50
N PRO A 142 3.53 -24.33 2.75
CA PRO A 142 4.19 -25.52 3.28
C PRO A 142 4.93 -25.20 4.57
N LYS A 143 4.99 -26.16 5.52
CA LYS A 143 5.67 -25.95 6.81
C LYS A 143 7.16 -25.55 6.67
N ARG A 144 7.80 -25.94 5.56
CA ARG A 144 9.19 -25.56 5.26
C ARG A 144 9.33 -24.12 4.80
N SER A 145 8.28 -23.54 4.22
CA SER A 145 8.32 -22.23 3.60
C SER A 145 8.02 -21.15 4.63
N GLN A 146 8.63 -19.98 4.47
CA GLN A 146 8.43 -18.84 5.37
C GLN A 146 7.99 -17.62 4.57
N LEU A 147 6.93 -16.96 5.02
CA LEU A 147 6.60 -15.63 4.51
C LEU A 147 7.65 -14.65 5.03
N ARG A 148 8.42 -14.05 4.11
CA ARG A 148 9.50 -13.12 4.47
C ARG A 148 9.08 -11.68 4.31
N ARG A 149 8.30 -11.38 3.27
CA ARG A 149 8.03 -9.99 2.89
C ARG A 149 6.73 -9.82 2.11
N GLY A 150 6.04 -8.72 2.33
CA GLY A 150 4.95 -8.24 1.49
C GLY A 150 5.25 -6.86 0.90
N VAL A 151 4.95 -6.68 -0.38
CA VAL A 151 5.37 -5.51 -1.15
C VAL A 151 4.23 -4.95 -1.99
N TYR A 152 4.16 -3.62 -2.07
CA TYR A 152 3.27 -2.89 -2.97
C TYR A 152 3.97 -1.62 -3.44
N GLN A 153 4.13 -1.42 -4.75
CA GLN A 153 4.79 -0.26 -5.42
C GLN A 153 6.25 0.07 -5.03
N TYR A 154 6.72 -0.28 -3.83
CA TYR A 154 8.06 0.01 -3.34
C TYR A 154 8.84 -1.28 -3.05
N ASP A 155 9.47 -1.83 -4.10
CA ASP A 155 10.27 -3.05 -4.03
C ASP A 155 11.77 -2.76 -4.16
N VAL A 156 12.43 -2.33 -3.07
CA VAL A 156 13.89 -2.28 -3.05
C VAL A 156 14.43 -3.59 -2.49
N ARG A 157 15.16 -4.32 -3.33
CA ARG A 157 15.70 -5.64 -3.01
C ARG A 157 17.16 -5.54 -2.57
N ALA A 158 17.56 -6.54 -1.79
CA ALA A 158 18.96 -6.75 -1.46
C ALA A 158 19.82 -6.90 -2.73
N LEU A 159 20.92 -6.18 -2.79
CA LEU A 159 21.96 -6.32 -3.81
C LEU A 159 22.65 -7.67 -3.64
N VAL A 160 22.62 -8.48 -4.69
CA VAL A 160 23.35 -9.76 -4.70
C VAL A 160 24.82 -9.46 -4.94
N SER A 161 25.63 -9.56 -3.88
CA SER A 161 27.06 -9.25 -3.93
C SER A 161 27.92 -10.23 -3.14
N ASP A 162 27.39 -11.43 -2.88
CA ASP A 162 28.05 -12.54 -2.20
C ASP A 162 29.48 -12.71 -2.69
N ARG A 163 30.43 -12.88 -1.75
CA ARG A 163 31.87 -13.02 -2.03
C ARG A 163 32.58 -11.76 -2.55
N SER A 164 31.94 -10.59 -2.46
CA SER A 164 32.60 -9.30 -2.68
C SER A 164 32.79 -8.53 -1.37
N ARG A 165 33.47 -7.39 -1.40
CA ARG A 165 33.57 -6.48 -0.24
C ARG A 165 32.23 -5.82 0.13
N ALA A 166 31.23 -5.90 -0.74
CA ALA A 166 29.88 -5.40 -0.48
C ALA A 166 28.99 -6.45 0.23
N ASP A 167 29.50 -7.67 0.41
CA ASP A 167 28.87 -8.71 1.23
C ASP A 167 28.76 -8.26 2.69
N GLY A 168 27.60 -8.46 3.31
CA GLY A 168 27.27 -7.96 4.65
C GLY A 168 27.19 -6.43 4.78
N SER A 169 27.13 -5.68 3.68
CA SER A 169 26.94 -4.22 3.71
C SER A 169 25.46 -3.83 3.85
N LEU A 170 25.18 -2.53 4.02
CA LEU A 170 23.80 -1.99 4.03
C LEU A 170 22.98 -2.36 2.78
N PHE A 171 23.66 -2.69 1.66
CA PHE A 171 22.99 -3.07 0.42
C PHE A 171 22.44 -4.50 0.43
N ASP A 172 22.79 -5.31 1.43
CA ASP A 172 22.29 -6.69 1.57
C ASP A 172 20.87 -6.75 2.20
N TRP A 173 20.32 -5.60 2.57
CA TRP A 173 19.00 -5.50 3.21
C TRP A 173 17.91 -5.18 2.18
N SER A 174 16.74 -5.79 2.36
CA SER A 174 15.54 -5.45 1.59
C SER A 174 14.80 -4.31 2.28
N SER A 175 14.07 -3.48 1.53
CA SER A 175 13.24 -2.45 2.15
C SER A 175 12.06 -3.04 2.90
N GLY A 176 11.63 -2.35 3.95
CA GLY A 176 10.44 -2.65 4.73
C GLY A 176 10.68 -2.50 6.21
N ILE A 177 9.62 -2.68 6.99
CA ILE A 177 9.65 -2.72 8.45
C ILE A 177 8.79 -3.89 8.93
N ASP A 178 9.18 -4.49 10.05
CA ASP A 178 8.41 -5.48 10.78
C ASP A 178 7.52 -4.78 11.83
N VAL A 179 6.21 -4.81 11.62
CA VAL A 179 5.23 -4.23 12.56
C VAL A 179 4.44 -5.28 13.34
N THR A 180 4.49 -6.52 12.89
CA THR A 180 3.75 -7.65 13.46
C THR A 180 4.64 -8.53 14.33
N GLN A 181 4.05 -9.36 15.19
CA GLN A 181 4.80 -10.29 16.03
C GLN A 181 5.52 -11.39 15.25
N GLN A 182 5.07 -11.72 14.03
CA GLN A 182 5.68 -12.77 13.21
C GLN A 182 6.96 -12.29 12.50
N GLY A 183 7.23 -10.98 12.47
CA GLY A 183 8.44 -10.42 11.88
C GLY A 183 8.47 -10.44 10.35
N THR A 184 7.31 -10.47 9.68
CA THR A 184 7.27 -10.30 8.21
C THR A 184 7.61 -8.85 7.87
N LEU A 185 8.46 -8.65 6.87
CA LEU A 185 8.79 -7.30 6.39
C LEU A 185 7.67 -6.75 5.50
N TRP A 186 7.18 -5.57 5.81
CA TRP A 186 6.18 -4.87 5.01
C TRP A 186 6.80 -3.66 4.34
N SER A 187 6.71 -3.62 3.00
CA SER A 187 7.34 -2.58 2.18
C SER A 187 6.34 -2.04 1.19
N PHE A 188 5.55 -1.07 1.64
CA PHE A 188 4.56 -0.43 0.79
C PHE A 188 5.02 0.96 0.35
N GLY A 189 4.69 1.30 -0.89
CA GLY A 189 4.79 2.63 -1.46
C GLY A 189 3.43 3.12 -1.87
N ARG A 190 3.23 4.44 -1.75
CA ARG A 190 2.08 5.13 -2.34
C ARG A 190 2.58 6.38 -3.03
N THR A 191 2.21 6.55 -4.29
CA THR A 191 2.61 7.73 -5.08
C THR A 191 1.48 8.75 -5.10
N THR A 192 1.81 9.99 -4.75
CA THR A 192 0.93 11.16 -4.93
C THR A 192 1.61 12.12 -5.90
N GLU A 193 0.94 12.43 -7.00
CA GLU A 193 1.48 13.27 -8.07
C GLU A 193 0.69 14.57 -8.18
N VAL A 194 1.40 15.69 -8.18
CA VAL A 194 0.83 17.04 -8.12
C VAL A 194 1.43 17.90 -9.22
N GLU A 195 0.59 18.41 -10.10
CA GLU A 195 1.02 19.41 -11.07
C GLU A 195 0.66 20.79 -10.52
N HIS A 196 1.64 21.68 -10.39
CA HIS A 196 1.43 23.03 -9.88
C HIS A 196 1.97 24.07 -10.86
N VAL A 197 1.18 25.12 -11.10
CA VAL A 197 1.62 26.30 -11.84
C VAL A 197 1.97 27.37 -10.81
N LEU A 198 3.24 27.78 -10.78
CA LEU A 198 3.72 28.78 -9.85
C LEU A 198 2.98 30.10 -10.07
N THR A 199 2.28 30.56 -9.04
CA THR A 199 1.57 31.84 -9.09
C THR A 199 2.53 33.01 -8.89
N GLU A 200 2.10 34.21 -9.30
CA GLU A 200 2.87 35.44 -9.08
C GLU A 200 3.17 35.69 -7.60
N ALA A 201 2.17 35.52 -6.73
CA ALA A 201 2.34 35.72 -5.29
C ALA A 201 3.38 34.75 -4.70
N GLU A 202 3.34 33.46 -5.08
CA GLU A 202 4.32 32.47 -4.65
C GLU A 202 5.72 32.77 -5.19
N GLY A 203 5.81 33.10 -6.48
CA GLY A 203 7.07 33.45 -7.13
C GLY A 203 7.73 34.69 -6.51
N MET A 204 6.93 35.71 -6.18
CA MET A 204 7.42 36.93 -5.53
C MET A 204 7.87 36.63 -4.09
N ALA A 205 7.12 35.80 -3.35
CA ALA A 205 7.49 35.41 -1.99
C ALA A 205 8.84 34.69 -1.91
N ILE A 206 9.15 33.84 -2.90
CA ILE A 206 10.43 33.12 -2.96
C ILE A 206 11.54 33.89 -3.71
N GLY A 207 11.25 35.05 -4.29
CA GLY A 207 12.19 35.81 -5.12
C GLY A 207 12.57 35.13 -6.45
N ASN A 208 11.65 34.35 -7.02
CA ASN A 208 11.80 33.65 -8.30
C ASN A 208 10.87 34.22 -9.41
N TRP A 209 10.08 35.24 -9.12
CA TRP A 209 9.16 35.77 -10.13
C TRP A 209 9.87 36.62 -11.18
N ILE A 210 9.60 36.32 -12.44
CA ILE A 210 9.96 37.15 -13.58
C ILE A 210 8.64 37.54 -14.25
N ALA A 211 8.43 38.83 -14.53
CA ALA A 211 7.23 39.27 -15.23
C ALA A 211 7.16 38.63 -16.63
N ILE A 212 5.95 38.35 -17.12
CA ILE A 212 5.77 37.85 -18.48
C ILE A 212 6.14 38.99 -19.43
N PRO A 213 7.13 38.82 -20.33
CA PRO A 213 7.58 39.91 -21.18
C PRO A 213 6.49 40.31 -22.20
N GLU A 214 6.15 41.60 -22.25
CA GLU A 214 5.17 42.18 -23.19
C GLU A 214 5.77 42.43 -24.60
N VAL A 215 7.11 42.41 -24.73
CA VAL A 215 7.87 42.68 -25.97
C VAL A 215 8.92 41.56 -26.17
N GLU A 216 9.47 41.39 -27.38
CA GLU A 216 10.40 40.30 -27.81
C GLU A 216 11.76 40.17 -27.05
N GLY A 217 11.86 40.56 -25.79
CA GLY A 217 13.09 40.37 -25.02
C GLY A 217 12.89 40.50 -23.51
N LEU A 218 13.66 39.71 -22.76
CA LEU A 218 13.81 39.86 -21.32
C LEU A 218 14.83 40.97 -21.04
N GLN A 219 14.46 41.98 -20.24
CA GLN A 219 15.36 43.07 -19.88
C GLN A 219 16.42 42.60 -18.87
N TRP A 220 17.67 42.95 -19.14
CA TRP A 220 18.83 42.59 -18.32
C TRP A 220 18.77 43.14 -16.90
N SER A 221 18.16 44.31 -16.72
CA SER A 221 18.08 45.05 -15.46
C SER A 221 17.07 44.47 -14.46
N THR A 222 16.15 43.62 -14.88
CA THR A 222 15.10 43.05 -14.01
C THR A 222 15.49 41.69 -13.41
N MET A 223 16.70 41.18 -13.67
CA MET A 223 17.10 39.81 -13.30
C MET A 223 18.06 39.79 -12.10
N GLN A 224 17.62 39.20 -10.98
CA GLN A 224 18.42 39.00 -9.76
C GLN A 224 19.26 37.70 -9.77
N TYR A 225 19.62 37.19 -10.96
CA TYR A 225 20.29 35.90 -11.13
C TYR A 225 21.81 36.03 -11.34
N PRO A 226 22.63 35.08 -10.85
CA PRO A 226 24.04 35.02 -11.22
C PRO A 226 24.19 34.62 -12.70
N TRP A 227 24.63 35.56 -13.53
CA TRP A 227 24.80 35.38 -15.00
C TRP A 227 25.79 34.28 -15.41
N VAL A 228 26.64 33.82 -14.49
CA VAL A 228 27.77 32.94 -14.79
C VAL A 228 27.33 31.51 -15.17
N THR A 229 26.09 31.13 -14.88
CA THR A 229 25.55 29.77 -15.13
C THR A 229 24.34 29.76 -16.09
N ALA A 230 24.01 30.89 -16.70
CA ALA A 230 22.84 31.05 -17.55
C ALA A 230 23.07 30.48 -18.96
N THR A 231 22.67 29.23 -19.20
CA THR A 231 22.81 28.55 -20.51
C THR A 231 21.48 28.59 -21.26
N PHE A 232 21.38 29.40 -22.32
CA PHE A 232 20.18 29.45 -23.19
C PHE A 232 20.51 29.06 -24.62
N SER A 233 19.59 28.36 -25.29
CA SER A 233 19.58 28.35 -26.75
C SER A 233 19.23 29.74 -27.25
N TRP A 234 20.12 30.35 -28.03
CA TRP A 234 19.95 31.68 -28.62
C TRP A 234 18.65 31.86 -29.43
N ALA A 235 18.03 30.76 -29.89
CA ALA A 235 16.80 30.77 -30.70
C ALA A 235 15.49 30.63 -29.87
N ALA A 236 15.54 30.59 -28.54
CA ALA A 236 14.34 30.46 -27.71
C ALA A 236 13.60 31.81 -27.59
N ASN A 237 12.26 31.80 -27.74
CA ASN A 237 11.44 32.99 -27.51
C ASN A 237 11.52 33.47 -26.04
N ALA A 238 11.27 34.75 -25.80
CA ALA A 238 11.40 35.37 -24.47
C ALA A 238 10.57 34.64 -23.38
N ALA A 239 9.40 34.11 -23.73
CA ALA A 239 8.56 33.32 -22.82
C ALA A 239 9.21 31.97 -22.42
N THR A 240 9.90 31.30 -23.34
CA THR A 240 10.61 30.04 -23.04
C THR A 240 11.86 30.30 -22.23
N GLN A 241 12.60 31.36 -22.54
CA GLN A 241 13.75 31.79 -21.74
C GLN A 241 13.35 32.13 -20.29
N ARG A 242 12.22 32.83 -20.11
CA ARG A 242 11.66 33.12 -18.78
C ARG A 242 11.42 31.84 -17.97
N ARG A 243 10.71 30.88 -18.55
CA ARG A 243 10.38 29.63 -17.86
C ARG A 243 11.63 28.80 -17.55
N ALA A 244 12.61 28.78 -18.46
CA ALA A 244 13.87 28.10 -18.24
C ALA A 244 14.68 28.72 -17.09
N LEU A 245 14.69 30.06 -16.98
CA LEU A 245 15.31 30.78 -15.86
C LEU A 245 14.65 30.46 -14.52
N MET A 246 13.32 30.56 -14.47
CA MET A 246 12.56 30.27 -13.26
C MET A 246 12.70 28.80 -12.82
N ALA A 247 12.86 27.89 -13.79
CA ALA A 247 13.16 26.48 -13.52
C ALA A 247 14.57 26.30 -12.96
N ALA A 248 15.58 26.91 -13.59
CA ALA A 248 16.98 26.82 -13.17
C ALA A 248 17.21 27.37 -11.74
N TRP A 249 16.37 28.32 -11.29
CA TRP A 249 16.40 28.79 -9.90
C TRP A 249 16.29 27.66 -8.87
N PHE A 250 15.57 26.58 -9.14
CA PHE A 250 15.42 25.50 -8.17
C PHE A 250 16.67 24.62 -8.02
N GLU A 251 17.60 24.69 -8.96
CA GLU A 251 18.80 23.87 -8.96
C GLU A 251 19.69 24.16 -7.73
N GLY A 252 20.11 23.10 -7.05
CA GLY A 252 20.97 23.17 -5.86
C GLY A 252 20.31 23.70 -4.58
N ARG A 253 19.02 24.08 -4.62
CA ARG A 253 18.29 24.55 -3.44
C ARG A 253 17.67 23.40 -2.67
N ALA A 254 17.69 23.51 -1.33
CA ALA A 254 17.01 22.55 -0.45
C ALA A 254 15.52 22.91 -0.34
N LEU A 255 14.67 21.95 -0.68
CA LEU A 255 13.23 22.03 -0.54
C LEU A 255 12.75 20.99 0.46
N TYR A 256 11.65 21.29 1.12
CA TYR A 256 11.00 20.37 2.06
C TYR A 256 9.52 20.24 1.70
N ALA A 257 9.01 19.02 1.65
CA ALA A 257 7.57 18.76 1.63
C ALA A 257 7.05 18.77 3.06
N THR A 258 6.16 19.69 3.38
CA THR A 258 5.55 19.85 4.70
C THR A 258 4.15 19.24 4.66
N LEU A 259 3.88 18.33 5.60
CA LEU A 259 2.59 17.66 5.74
C LEU A 259 1.84 18.26 6.93
N ARG A 260 0.54 18.55 6.75
CA ARG A 260 -0.29 19.17 7.79
C ARG A 260 -1.62 18.43 7.99
N ARG A 261 -2.20 18.61 9.18
CA ARG A 261 -3.56 18.17 9.56
C ARG A 261 -4.63 19.19 9.15
N SER A 262 -5.90 18.84 9.40
CA SER A 262 -7.08 19.71 9.17
C SER A 262 -6.99 21.07 9.84
N ASP A 263 -6.42 21.11 11.04
CA ASP A 263 -6.26 22.31 11.86
C ASP A 263 -5.06 23.17 11.45
N GLY A 264 -4.30 22.73 10.43
CA GLY A 264 -3.07 23.38 9.98
C GLY A 264 -1.84 23.03 10.81
N GLU A 265 -1.95 22.15 11.82
CA GLU A 265 -0.82 21.65 12.60
C GLU A 265 0.13 20.87 11.69
N ILE A 266 1.43 21.08 11.89
CA ILE A 266 2.47 20.40 11.12
C ILE A 266 2.63 18.98 11.67
N ILE A 267 2.58 17.99 10.79
CA ILE A 267 2.92 16.60 11.10
C ILE A 267 4.44 16.42 11.04
N GLY A 268 5.07 16.97 10.01
CA GLY A 268 6.51 17.00 9.84
C GLY A 268 6.94 17.51 8.47
N HIS A 269 8.24 17.64 8.30
CA HIS A 269 8.86 18.11 7.07
C HIS A 269 9.79 17.06 6.49
N ARG A 270 9.59 16.69 5.24
CA ARG A 270 10.45 15.75 4.52
C ARG A 270 11.32 16.49 3.52
N ARG A 271 12.64 16.32 3.61
CA ARG A 271 13.55 16.88 2.60
C ARG A 271 13.31 16.25 1.23
N CYS A 272 13.20 17.10 0.20
CA CYS A 272 13.11 16.66 -1.19
C CYS A 272 14.44 15.99 -1.61
N ARG A 273 14.34 14.79 -2.19
CA ARG A 273 15.49 14.00 -2.66
C ARG A 273 15.90 14.34 -4.10
N ALA A 274 14.97 14.85 -4.89
CA ALA A 274 15.21 15.28 -6.27
C ALA A 274 14.56 16.65 -6.49
N VAL A 275 15.33 17.58 -7.06
CA VAL A 275 14.90 18.93 -7.42
C VAL A 275 15.68 19.31 -8.67
N TRP A 276 15.07 19.12 -9.86
CA TRP A 276 15.79 19.27 -11.12
C TRP A 276 14.92 19.92 -12.19
N PRO A 277 15.43 20.95 -12.90
CA PRO A 277 14.86 21.35 -14.18
C PRO A 277 14.81 20.13 -15.11
N SER A 278 13.62 19.78 -15.59
CA SER A 278 13.38 18.51 -16.29
C SER A 278 12.53 18.71 -17.55
N MET A 279 12.90 17.99 -18.61
CA MET A 279 12.16 17.96 -19.88
C MET A 279 11.60 16.57 -20.11
N GLN A 280 10.44 16.49 -20.76
CA GLN A 280 9.82 15.22 -21.14
C GLN A 280 10.71 14.49 -22.15
N GLN A 281 10.99 13.21 -21.89
CA GLN A 281 11.79 12.35 -22.75
C GLN A 281 11.34 10.90 -22.62
N PHE A 282 11.31 10.16 -23.74
CA PHE A 282 10.77 8.79 -23.81
C PHE A 282 11.41 7.78 -22.83
N ASN A 283 12.65 8.00 -22.38
CA ASN A 283 13.34 7.14 -21.41
C ASN A 283 13.99 7.96 -20.28
N GLY A 284 13.28 8.98 -19.80
CA GLY A 284 13.73 9.80 -18.68
C GLY A 284 13.78 9.01 -17.35
N CYS A 285 14.70 9.40 -16.46
CA CYS A 285 14.89 8.74 -15.16
C CYS A 285 13.77 9.02 -14.14
N TYR A 286 12.94 10.04 -14.34
CA TYR A 286 11.78 10.35 -13.51
C TYR A 286 10.48 10.07 -14.24
N SER A 287 9.44 9.68 -13.51
CA SER A 287 8.10 9.46 -14.06
C SER A 287 7.07 10.32 -13.33
N PHE A 288 6.16 10.93 -14.09
CA PHE A 288 5.05 11.72 -13.59
C PHE A 288 3.86 11.57 -14.53
N ALA A 289 2.69 11.20 -14.01
CA ALA A 289 1.46 10.96 -14.75
C ALA A 289 1.63 9.99 -15.95
N GLY A 290 2.45 8.95 -15.77
CA GLY A 290 2.79 7.98 -16.82
C GLY A 290 3.74 8.51 -17.91
N VAL A 291 4.26 9.73 -17.77
CA VAL A 291 5.20 10.37 -18.70
C VAL A 291 6.58 10.42 -18.08
N SER A 292 7.61 10.13 -18.87
CA SER A 292 9.00 10.15 -18.42
C SER A 292 9.67 11.52 -18.62
N TYR A 293 10.51 11.90 -17.66
CA TYR A 293 11.20 13.19 -17.57
C TYR A 293 12.69 12.97 -17.28
N GLN A 294 13.54 13.78 -17.90
CA GLN A 294 14.99 13.75 -17.73
C GLN A 294 15.49 15.13 -17.27
N PRO A 295 16.38 15.21 -16.26
CA PRO A 295 17.09 16.43 -15.92
C PRO A 295 17.84 16.98 -17.12
N MET A 296 17.59 18.24 -17.45
CA MET A 296 18.24 18.90 -18.58
C MET A 296 18.35 20.39 -18.33
N THR A 297 19.53 20.94 -18.59
CA THR A 297 19.76 22.39 -18.56
C THR A 297 18.89 23.09 -19.60
N GLY A 298 18.25 24.20 -19.23
CA GLY A 298 17.33 24.94 -20.11
C GLY A 298 15.91 24.35 -20.20
N ALA A 299 15.60 23.32 -19.40
CA ALA A 299 14.23 22.82 -19.28
C ALA A 299 13.29 23.87 -18.70
N THR A 300 12.01 23.83 -19.09
CA THR A 300 10.98 24.82 -18.72
C THR A 300 10.07 24.39 -17.57
N ARG A 301 10.34 23.21 -16.98
CA ARG A 301 9.60 22.64 -15.85
C ARG A 301 10.59 22.14 -14.82
N VAL A 302 10.16 22.00 -13.57
CA VAL A 302 10.98 21.40 -12.50
C VAL A 302 10.26 20.18 -11.96
N TYR A 303 10.99 19.06 -11.89
CA TYR A 303 10.56 17.88 -11.18
C TYR A 303 11.10 17.94 -9.76
N ILE A 304 10.20 17.82 -8.78
CA ILE A 304 10.50 17.87 -7.36
C ILE A 304 9.92 16.61 -6.72
N GLU A 305 10.71 15.94 -5.88
CA GLU A 305 10.26 14.73 -5.23
C GLU A 305 10.71 14.64 -3.78
N ALA A 306 9.77 14.30 -2.90
CA ALA A 306 10.02 13.90 -1.52
C ALA A 306 9.51 12.47 -1.32
N MET A 307 10.18 11.71 -0.45
CA MET A 307 9.76 10.34 -0.11
C MET A 307 9.95 10.10 1.37
N THR A 308 8.88 9.85 2.12
CA THR A 308 8.96 9.54 3.57
C THR A 308 9.69 8.20 3.78
N ASP A 309 10.32 8.02 4.93
CA ASP A 309 10.81 6.71 5.39
C ASP A 309 9.71 5.95 6.18
N PHE A 310 9.91 4.65 6.37
CA PHE A 310 9.02 3.85 7.21
C PHE A 310 9.03 4.37 8.64
N GLY A 311 7.85 4.53 9.25
CA GLY A 311 7.72 5.02 10.62
C GLY A 311 7.98 6.52 10.83
N ASP A 312 8.23 7.31 9.78
CA ASP A 312 8.39 8.78 9.90
C ASP A 312 7.13 9.44 10.52
N ALA A 313 5.95 8.95 10.13
CA ALA A 313 4.66 9.29 10.71
C ALA A 313 3.73 8.08 10.62
N ALA A 314 3.02 7.77 11.70
CA ALA A 314 2.09 6.64 11.79
C ALA A 314 0.79 7.08 12.46
N ASP A 315 -0.32 6.46 12.05
CA ASP A 315 -1.67 6.66 12.62
C ASP A 315 -2.16 8.12 12.57
N VAL A 316 -1.73 8.87 11.57
CA VAL A 316 -2.13 10.27 11.34
C VAL A 316 -2.49 10.49 9.88
N THR A 317 -3.54 11.25 9.63
CA THR A 317 -3.93 11.65 8.26
C THR A 317 -3.36 13.03 7.94
N ALA A 318 -2.61 13.14 6.85
CA ALA A 318 -2.27 14.42 6.25
C ALA A 318 -3.41 14.90 5.35
N GLU A 319 -3.87 16.12 5.60
CA GLU A 319 -4.95 16.78 4.85
C GLU A 319 -4.45 17.85 3.90
N SER A 320 -3.21 18.32 4.07
CA SER A 320 -2.56 19.16 3.07
C SER A 320 -1.06 18.88 2.97
N ILE A 321 -0.53 19.20 1.79
CA ILE A 321 0.89 19.15 1.49
C ILE A 321 1.30 20.48 0.87
N GLU A 322 2.47 20.97 1.25
CA GLU A 322 3.07 22.17 0.67
C GLU A 322 4.59 21.99 0.48
N LEU A 323 5.17 22.76 -0.44
CA LEU A 323 6.62 22.84 -0.61
C LEU A 323 7.14 24.07 0.13
N THR A 324 7.97 23.86 1.14
CA THR A 324 8.63 24.93 1.89
C THR A 324 10.02 25.18 1.33
N ILE A 325 10.28 26.43 0.93
CA ILE A 325 11.53 26.87 0.29
C ILE A 325 12.21 27.94 1.14
N GLY A 326 13.55 27.93 1.18
CA GLY A 326 14.32 28.94 1.91
C GLY A 326 14.27 28.77 3.43
N ALA A 327 13.77 27.62 3.91
CA ALA A 327 13.77 27.30 5.32
C ALA A 327 15.14 26.82 5.81
N ALA A 328 15.47 27.17 7.05
CA ALA A 328 16.68 26.75 7.73
C ALA A 328 16.36 25.70 8.80
N ARG A 329 17.23 24.70 8.94
CA ARG A 329 17.13 23.72 10.02
C ARG A 329 17.38 24.41 11.37
N GLY A 330 16.61 24.00 12.39
CA GLY A 330 16.80 24.43 13.76
C GLY A 330 18.18 24.04 14.31
N ALA A 331 18.63 24.78 15.33
CA ALA A 331 19.91 24.51 15.98
C ALA A 331 19.93 23.10 16.59
N GLY A 332 21.02 22.35 16.37
CA GLY A 332 21.20 21.00 16.90
C GLY A 332 20.65 19.87 16.04
N VAL A 333 19.92 20.16 14.95
CA VAL A 333 19.41 19.14 14.02
C VAL A 333 20.54 18.65 13.08
N PRO A 334 20.84 17.35 13.02
CA PRO A 334 21.87 16.81 12.14
C PRO A 334 21.57 17.09 10.66
N ALA A 335 22.58 17.47 9.88
CA ALA A 335 22.41 17.81 8.47
C ALA A 335 21.91 16.65 7.59
N GLY A 336 22.14 15.41 8.02
CA GLY A 336 21.69 14.19 7.35
C GLY A 336 20.28 13.74 7.71
N ARG A 337 19.61 14.40 8.67
CA ARG A 337 18.24 14.05 9.05
C ARG A 337 17.29 14.42 7.91
N LEU A 338 16.57 13.42 7.39
CA LEU A 338 15.69 13.59 6.23
C LEU A 338 14.26 13.98 6.62
N TRP A 339 13.76 13.45 7.74
CA TRP A 339 12.48 13.82 8.35
C TRP A 339 12.69 14.72 9.57
N LEU A 340 12.11 15.91 9.51
CA LEU A 340 12.18 16.92 10.57
C LEU A 340 10.84 17.02 11.29
N GLN A 341 10.90 17.02 12.61
CA GLN A 341 9.73 17.17 13.47
C GLN A 341 9.23 18.62 13.46
N PRO A 342 7.99 18.88 13.92
CA PRO A 342 7.47 20.23 14.07
C PRO A 342 8.44 21.11 14.90
N GLY A 343 8.79 22.29 14.37
CA GLY A 343 9.73 23.22 15.02
C GLY A 343 11.21 22.98 14.73
N GLU A 344 11.58 21.84 14.11
CA GLU A 344 12.97 21.58 13.66
C GLU A 344 13.29 22.27 12.32
N LEU A 345 12.30 22.86 11.65
CA LEU A 345 12.44 23.68 10.47
C LEU A 345 11.91 25.09 10.76
N THR A 346 12.72 26.10 10.48
CA THR A 346 12.42 27.51 10.81
C THR A 346 12.49 28.39 9.57
N GLY A 347 11.54 29.33 9.47
CA GLY A 347 11.42 30.23 8.33
C GLY A 347 10.98 29.53 7.04
N GLY A 348 11.30 30.17 5.91
CA GLY A 348 10.91 29.72 4.58
C GLY A 348 9.51 30.15 4.17
N HIS A 349 9.22 29.97 2.89
CA HIS A 349 7.95 30.29 2.26
C HIS A 349 7.31 29.01 1.74
N ALA A 350 6.01 28.84 2.03
CA ALA A 350 5.21 27.75 1.49
C ALA A 350 4.72 28.11 0.08
N ILE A 351 4.86 27.17 -0.85
CA ILE A 351 4.28 27.23 -2.20
C ILE A 351 3.60 25.90 -2.51
N ALA A 352 2.78 25.86 -3.56
CA ALA A 352 2.11 24.64 -4.03
C ALA A 352 1.34 23.92 -2.91
N SER A 353 0.62 24.69 -2.10
CA SER A 353 -0.21 24.15 -1.02
C SER A 353 -1.46 23.52 -1.63
N ILE A 354 -1.62 22.22 -1.42
CA ILE A 354 -2.72 21.44 -1.99
C ILE A 354 -3.43 20.61 -0.91
N PRO A 355 -4.77 20.51 -0.95
CA PRO A 355 -5.49 19.57 -0.11
C PRO A 355 -5.27 18.14 -0.60
N VAL A 356 -5.08 17.22 0.35
CA VAL A 356 -4.95 15.78 0.11
C VAL A 356 -5.69 15.01 1.20
N SER A 357 -5.78 13.69 1.07
CA SER A 357 -6.26 12.83 2.15
C SER A 357 -5.35 11.60 2.21
N LEU A 358 -4.23 11.73 2.90
CA LEU A 358 -3.20 10.70 2.98
C LEU A 358 -3.11 10.13 4.40
N PRO A 359 -3.69 8.95 4.67
CA PRO A 359 -3.46 8.25 5.94
C PRO A 359 -2.00 7.76 5.97
N LEU A 360 -1.18 8.36 6.81
CA LEU A 360 0.23 8.00 6.99
C LEU A 360 0.31 6.78 7.91
N ARG A 361 1.07 5.78 7.48
CA ARG A 361 1.20 4.49 8.18
C ARG A 361 2.66 4.12 8.33
N ALA A 362 2.98 3.33 9.36
CA ALA A 362 4.35 2.92 9.62
C ALA A 362 4.94 2.11 8.45
N THR A 363 4.14 1.27 7.80
CA THR A 363 4.58 0.39 6.70
C THR A 363 4.57 1.04 5.31
N VAL A 364 4.11 2.28 5.18
CA VAL A 364 3.92 2.95 3.88
C VAL A 364 4.89 4.11 3.72
N ARG A 365 5.61 4.12 2.59
CA ARG A 365 6.37 5.28 2.14
C ARG A 365 5.53 6.10 1.18
N GLU A 366 5.27 7.34 1.54
CA GLU A 366 4.63 8.32 0.66
C GLU A 366 5.69 8.89 -0.28
N GLN A 367 5.51 8.66 -1.58
CA GLN A 367 6.28 9.27 -2.65
C GLN A 367 5.49 10.46 -3.19
N LEU A 368 5.90 11.67 -2.80
CA LEU A 368 5.27 12.93 -3.17
C LEU A 368 6.05 13.52 -4.34
N LYS A 369 5.42 13.55 -5.52
CA LYS A 369 6.01 14.09 -6.74
C LYS A 369 5.28 15.37 -7.13
N PHE A 370 6.04 16.41 -7.41
CA PHE A 370 5.54 17.68 -7.89
C PHE A 370 6.17 17.99 -9.24
N LEU A 371 5.32 18.34 -10.22
CA LEU A 371 5.73 18.90 -11.48
C LEU A 371 5.39 20.39 -11.49
N MET A 372 6.42 21.22 -11.34
CA MET A 372 6.28 22.67 -11.29
C MET A 372 6.33 23.27 -12.71
N ARG A 373 5.38 24.17 -12.99
CA ARG A 373 5.25 24.95 -14.23
C ARG A 373 5.27 26.44 -13.94
N PHE A 374 5.64 27.24 -14.93
CA PHE A 374 5.87 28.69 -14.80
C PHE A 374 5.22 29.50 -15.92
#